data_AF-A0A957RK77-F1
#
_entry.id   AF-A0A957RK77-F1
#
_cell.length_a   1.000
_cell.length_b   1.000
_cell.length_c   1.000
_cell.angle_alpha   90.00
_cell.angle_beta   90.00
_cell.angle_gamma   90.00
#
_symmetry.space_group_name_H-M   'P 1'
#
loop_
_entity.id
_entity.type
_entity.pdbx_description
1 polymer ?
#
loop_
_entity_poly.entity_id
_entity_poly.type
_entity_poly.pdbx_seq_one_letter_code
_entity_poly.pdbx_strand_id
1 'polypeptide(L)' 'MTPSKVEFTLFGSPQFLVDGERIEGFATRKTQALLMYLVCNRRALSRDLLAGMFWGDKPET' A
#
# COMPACT_ATOMS: atom_id res chain seq x y z
N MET A 1 -16.40 5.17 -18.27
CA MET A 1 -16.15 4.73 -16.88
C MET A 1 -15.78 5.96 -16.07
N THR A 2 -16.58 6.31 -15.07
CA THR A 2 -16.20 7.30 -14.07
C THR A 2 -15.07 6.69 -13.23
N PRO A 3 -13.95 7.40 -13.00
CA PRO A 3 -12.89 6.87 -12.16
C PRO A 3 -13.36 6.80 -10.70
N SER A 4 -13.03 5.70 -10.01
CA SER A 4 -13.26 5.58 -8.57
C SER A 4 -12.35 6.53 -7.79
N LYS A 5 -12.88 7.14 -6.73
CA LYS A 5 -12.14 8.00 -5.81
C LYS A 5 -11.47 7.13 -4.74
N VAL A 6 -10.17 7.30 -4.54
CA VAL A 6 -9.41 6.62 -3.49
C VAL A 6 -8.91 7.63 -2.48
N GLU A 7 -9.14 7.38 -1.19
CA GLU A 7 -8.78 8.27 -0.09
C GLU A 7 -7.91 7.55 0.94
N PHE A 8 -6.90 8.26 1.45
CA PHE A 8 -5.90 7.72 2.37
C PHE A 8 -5.74 8.66 3.56
N THR A 9 -5.96 8.13 4.77
CA THR A 9 -5.64 8.81 6.03
C THR A 9 -4.46 8.09 6.65
N LEU A 10 -3.30 8.74 6.75
CA LEU A 10 -2.05 8.10 7.16
C LEU A 10 -1.53 8.55 8.54
N PHE A 11 -1.94 9.72 9.02
CA PHE A 11 -1.56 10.20 10.35
C PHE A 11 -2.52 9.63 11.39
N GLY A 12 -1.99 8.82 12.31
CA GLY A 12 -2.77 8.00 13.23
C GLY A 12 -2.95 6.57 12.71
N SER A 13 -4.08 5.94 13.01
CA SER A 13 -4.41 4.60 12.50
C SER A 13 -4.73 4.69 11.00
N PRO A 14 -3.98 4.01 10.10
CA PRO A 14 -4.19 4.19 8.68
C PRO A 14 -5.59 3.74 8.23
N GLN A 15 -6.20 4.51 7.33
CA GLN A 15 -7.51 4.22 6.75
C GLN A 15 -7.47 4.37 5.24
N PHE A 16 -8.19 3.49 4.55
CA PHE A 16 -8.26 3.40 3.09
C PHE A 16 -9.72 3.35 2.68
N LEU A 17 -10.13 4.23 1.76
CA LEU A 17 -11.49 4.25 1.26
C LEU A 17 -11.49 4.22 -0.27
N VAL A 18 -12.46 3.51 -0.86
CA VAL A 18 -12.81 3.59 -2.28
C VAL A 18 -14.26 3.99 -2.39
N ASP A 19 -14.54 5.10 -3.06
CA ASP A 19 -15.89 5.66 -3.23
C ASP A 19 -16.66 5.80 -1.90
N GLY A 20 -15.93 6.11 -0.82
CA GLY A 20 -16.48 6.26 0.53
C GLY A 20 -16.58 4.96 1.33
N GLU A 21 -16.34 3.80 0.73
CA GLU A 21 -16.33 2.51 1.44
C GLU A 21 -14.95 2.18 1.97
N ARG A 22 -14.89 1.79 3.25
CA ARG A 22 -13.65 1.42 3.92
C ARG A 22 -13.12 0.09 3.38
N ILE A 23 -11.86 0.08 2.95
CA ILE A 23 -11.16 -1.15 2.58
C ILE A 23 -10.50 -1.74 3.82
N GLU A 24 -10.84 -3.01 4.08
CA GLU A 24 -10.27 -3.82 5.15
C GLU A 24 -9.70 -5.14 4.58
N GLY A 25 -9.16 -6.00 5.45
CA GLY A 25 -8.71 -7.34 5.04
C GLY A 25 -7.36 -7.40 4.33
N PHE A 26 -6.47 -6.42 4.53
CA PHE A 26 -5.09 -6.53 4.07
C PHE A 26 -4.44 -7.82 4.59
N ALA A 27 -3.86 -8.61 3.68
CA ALA A 27 -3.27 -9.91 4.02
C ALA A 27 -2.21 -9.83 5.12
N THR A 28 -1.42 -8.76 5.14
CA THR A 28 -0.42 -8.50 6.18
C THR A 28 -0.25 -7.00 6.44
N ARG A 29 0.31 -6.65 7.60
CA ARG A 29 0.76 -5.27 7.89
C ARG A 29 1.78 -4.76 6.87
N LYS A 30 2.61 -5.66 6.31
CA LYS A 30 3.59 -5.32 5.25
C LYS A 30 2.91 -4.93 3.94
N THR A 31 1.83 -5.60 3.57
CA THR A 31 1.00 -5.23 2.40
C THR A 31 0.39 -3.85 2.57
N GLN A 32 -0.12 -3.54 3.76
CA GLN A 32 -0.64 -2.21 4.07
C GLN A 32 0.47 -1.15 3.98
N ALA A 33 1.64 -1.42 4.57
CA ALA A 33 2.80 -0.51 4.53
C ALA A 33 3.31 -0.27 3.09
N LEU A 34 3.32 -1.30 2.24
CA LEU A 34 3.64 -1.18 0.83
C LEU A 34 2.69 -0.20 0.12
N LEU A 35 1.38 -0.34 0.33
CA LEU A 35 0.40 0.57 -0.27
C LEU A 35 0.61 2.02 0.19
N MET A 36 0.81 2.24 1.50
CA MET A 36 1.12 3.57 2.04
C MET A 36 2.38 4.16 1.41
N TYR A 37 3.43 3.35 1.26
CA TYR A 37 4.68 3.78 0.65
C TYR A 37 4.50 4.21 -0.81
N LEU A 38 3.77 3.43 -1.61
CA LEU A 38 3.49 3.74 -3.02
C LEU A 38 2.70 5.05 -3.17
N VAL A 39 1.73 5.29 -2.30
CA VAL A 39 0.89 6.49 -2.36
C VAL A 39 1.67 7.75 -2.00
N CYS A 40 2.56 7.67 -1.01
CA CYS A 40 3.45 8.76 -0.62
C CYS A 40 4.59 8.98 -1.63
N ASN A 41 5.04 7.93 -2.31
CA ASN A 41 6.15 7.98 -3.27
C ASN A 41 5.64 7.78 -4.70
N ARG A 42 5.07 8.83 -5.30
CA ARG A 42 4.48 8.79 -6.64
C ARG A 42 5.52 8.79 -7.76
N ARG A 43 6.38 7.78 -7.78
CA ARG A 43 7.40 7.53 -8.81
C ARG A 43 7.47 6.04 -9.16
N ALA A 44 8.12 5.72 -10.26
CA ALA A 44 8.44 4.33 -10.58
C ALA A 44 9.40 3.74 -9.53
N LEU A 45 9.04 2.59 -8.99
CA LEU A 45 9.80 1.82 -8.01
C LEU A 45 9.93 0.38 -8.52
N SER A 46 11.13 -0.19 -8.50
CA SER A 46 11.33 -1.57 -8.93
C SER A 46 10.71 -2.54 -7.93
N ARG A 47 10.25 -3.68 -8.43
CA ARG A 47 9.72 -4.75 -7.57
C ARG A 47 10.78 -5.23 -6.58
N ASP A 48 12.03 -5.38 -7.02
CA ASP A 48 13.09 -5.92 -6.18
C ASP A 48 13.46 -4.96 -5.04
N LEU A 49 13.43 -3.64 -5.29
CA LEU A 49 13.58 -2.63 -4.23
C LEU A 49 12.47 -2.77 -3.18
N LEU A 50 11.22 -2.90 -3.61
CA LEU A 50 10.07 -3.05 -2.71
C LEU A 50 10.12 -4.39 -1.97
N ALA A 51 10.50 -5.47 -2.65
CA ALA A 51 10.67 -6.79 -2.05
C ALA A 51 11.75 -6.78 -0.97
N GLY A 52 12.93 -6.20 -1.25
CA GLY A 52 14.00 -6.06 -0.26
C GLY A 52 13.58 -5.19 0.94
N MET A 53 12.86 -4.08 0.69
CA MET A 53 12.42 -3.17 1.75
C MET A 53 11.38 -3.79 2.70
N PHE A 54 10.40 -4.53 2.17
CA PHE A 54 9.29 -5.05 2.97
C PHE A 54 9.48 -6.53 3.35
N TRP A 55 10.24 -7.32 2.59
CA TRP A 55 10.44 -8.77 2.78
C TRP A 55 11.90 -9.21 2.64
N GLY A 56 12.89 -8.36 2.92
CA GLY A 56 14.32 -8.71 2.78
C GLY A 56 14.78 -9.97 3.51
N ASP A 57 14.07 -10.41 4.55
CA ASP A 57 14.37 -11.66 5.26
C ASP A 57 13.81 -12.93 4.59
N LYS A 58 13.05 -12.80 3.49
CA LYS A 58 12.50 -13.95 2.75
C LYS A 58 13.40 -14.30 1.57
N PRO A 59 13.60 -15.61 1.30
CA PRO A 59 14.30 -16.05 0.10
C PRO A 59 13.54 -15.60 -1.16
N GLU A 60 14.28 -15.14 -2.16
CA GLU A 60 13.75 -14.90 -3.50
C GLU A 60 13.31 -16.26 -4.07
N THR A 61 12.00 -16.44 -4.24
CA THR A 61 11.40 -17.67 -4.80
C THR A 61 10.78 -17.35 -6.13
#